data_AF-A0A524A1C7-F1
#
_entry.id   AF-A0A524A1C7-F1
#
_cell.length_a   1.000
_cell.length_b   1.000
_cell.length_c   1.000
_cell.angle_alpha   90.00
_cell.angle_beta   90.00
_cell.angle_gamma   90.00
#
_symmetry.space_group_name_H-M   'P 1'
#
loop_
_entity.id
_entity.type
_entity.pdbx_description
1 polymer ?
#
loop_
_entity_poly.entity_id
_entity_poly.type
_entity_poly.pdbx_seq_one_letter_code
_entity_poly.pdbx_strand_id
1 'polypeptide(L)'
;MRADSGTVRITKDLDHTITGRHVLFVEDVIDTGLTLSYLLRTLRTRRPASLQVCVLFDRPYRRLMDIPLAYRGFELPDSFVVGYGLDADGFYRNLPFVGVLKSAIHER
;
A
#
# COMPACT_ATOMS: atom_id res chain seq x y z
N MET A 1 8.18 -15.52 11.28
CA MET A 1 7.44 -14.24 11.09
C MET A 1 7.16 -13.63 12.45
N ARG A 2 7.93 -12.61 12.87
CA ARG A 2 7.61 -11.89 14.12
C ARG A 2 6.34 -11.07 13.86
N ALA A 3 5.29 -11.31 14.66
CA ALA A 3 4.10 -10.49 14.65
C ALA A 3 4.49 -9.09 15.14
N ASP A 4 4.81 -8.21 14.20
CA ASP A 4 4.93 -6.80 14.51
C ASP A 4 3.55 -6.32 14.97
N SER A 5 3.49 -5.56 16.05
CA SER A 5 2.31 -5.33 16.91
C SER A 5 1.08 -4.65 16.26
N GLY A 6 1.00 -4.58 14.92
CA GLY A 6 -0.03 -3.85 14.17
C GLY A 6 0.03 -2.33 14.40
N THR A 7 0.97 -1.86 15.22
CA THR A 7 1.11 -0.46 15.60
C THR A 7 1.89 0.27 14.50
N VAL A 8 1.18 1.08 13.72
CA VAL A 8 1.80 1.94 12.70
C VAL A 8 2.45 3.14 13.38
N ARG A 9 3.73 3.37 13.08
CA ARG A 9 4.48 4.56 13.50
C ARG A 9 4.89 5.37 12.28
N ILE A 10 4.54 6.65 12.27
CA ILE A 10 5.01 7.59 11.24
C ILE A 10 6.47 7.94 11.55
N THR A 11 7.39 7.50 10.69
CA THR A 11 8.83 7.81 10.80
C THR A 11 9.19 9.12 10.11
N LYS A 12 8.45 9.48 9.06
CA LYS A 12 8.56 10.73 8.33
C LYS A 12 7.16 11.24 8.03
N ASP A 13 6.86 12.44 8.49
CA ASP A 13 5.59 13.10 8.25
C ASP A 13 5.66 14.02 7.01
N LEU A 14 4.49 14.44 6.51
CA LEU A 14 4.33 15.41 5.43
C LEU A 14 5.00 16.74 5.80
N ASP A 15 5.79 17.28 4.89
CA ASP A 15 6.44 18.60 5.07
C ASP A 15 5.46 19.78 4.87
N HIS A 16 4.30 19.52 4.27
CA HIS A 16 3.30 20.53 3.95
C HIS A 16 1.93 20.20 4.54
N THR A 17 1.20 21.26 4.92
CA THR A 17 -0.20 21.13 5.32
C THR A 17 -1.08 20.71 4.16
N ILE A 18 -1.98 19.78 4.43
CA ILE A 18 -3.01 19.31 3.50
C ILE A 18 -4.40 19.88 3.79
N THR A 19 -4.54 20.75 4.79
CA THR A 19 -5.83 21.38 5.13
C THR A 19 -6.43 22.06 3.91
N GLY A 20 -7.69 21.73 3.60
CA GLY A 20 -8.42 22.32 2.47
C GLY A 20 -7.87 21.94 1.08
N ARG A 21 -6.93 20.99 0.98
CA ARG A 21 -6.39 20.52 -0.31
C ARG A 21 -7.07 19.24 -0.77
N HIS A 22 -7.15 19.04 -2.09
CA HIS A 22 -7.49 17.74 -2.67
C HIS A 22 -6.26 16.84 -2.63
N VAL A 23 -6.36 15.70 -1.95
CA VAL A 23 -5.25 14.76 -1.75
C VAL A 23 -5.58 13.43 -2.42
N LEU A 24 -4.65 12.95 -3.25
CA LEU A 24 -4.66 11.60 -3.78
C LEU A 24 -3.56 10.79 -3.10
N PHE A 25 -3.95 9.79 -2.31
CA PHE A 25 -3.04 8.82 -1.73
C PHE A 25 -2.70 7.78 -2.81
N VAL A 26 -1.43 7.60 -3.13
CA VAL A 26 -0.97 6.66 -4.17
C VAL A 26 -0.23 5.51 -3.50
N GLU A 27 -0.74 4.29 -3.68
CA GLU A 27 -0.17 3.07 -3.12
C GLU A 27 0.24 2.09 -4.24
N ASP A 28 1.32 1.36 -4.02
CA ASP A 28 1.77 0.31 -4.93
C ASP A 28 0.86 -0.92 -4.87
N VAL A 29 0.63 -1.47 -3.67
CA VAL A 29 -0.21 -2.64 -3.45
C VAL A 29 -1.05 -2.49 -2.20
N ILE A 30 -2.33 -2.88 -2.28
CA ILE A 30 -3.15 -3.06 -1.09
C ILE A 30 -3.51 -4.53 -0.90
N ASP A 31 -3.11 -5.03 0.27
CA ASP A 31 -3.41 -6.38 0.75
C ASP A 31 -4.56 -6.32 1.77
N THR A 32 -4.30 -6.54 3.07
CA THR A 32 -5.34 -6.46 4.13
C THR A 32 -5.99 -5.08 4.29
N GLY A 33 -5.28 -4.02 3.94
CA GLY A 33 -5.72 -2.63 4.08
C GLY A 33 -5.59 -2.05 5.50
N LEU A 34 -5.03 -2.77 6.47
CA LEU A 34 -4.91 -2.30 7.87
C LEU A 34 -4.07 -1.01 7.97
N THR A 35 -2.85 -1.01 7.40
CA THR A 35 -1.96 0.15 7.40
C THR A 35 -2.57 1.35 6.69
N LEU A 36 -3.12 1.13 5.49
CA LEU A 36 -3.76 2.19 4.72
C LEU A 36 -4.96 2.79 5.47
N SER A 37 -5.80 1.96 6.09
CA SER A 37 -6.93 2.43 6.89
C SER A 37 -6.49 3.34 8.05
N TYR A 38 -5.42 2.95 8.76
CA TYR A 38 -4.81 3.78 9.80
C TYR A 38 -4.29 5.12 9.24
N LEU A 39 -3.56 5.09 8.12
CA LEU A 39 -3.00 6.29 7.50
C LEU A 39 -4.09 7.23 7.00
N LEU A 40 -5.12 6.71 6.32
CA LEU A 40 -6.25 7.51 5.84
C LEU A 40 -7.01 8.16 7.00
N ARG A 41 -7.22 7.45 8.12
CA ARG A 41 -7.81 8.05 9.33
C ARG A 41 -6.94 9.18 9.86
N THR A 42 -5.62 8.98 9.94
CA THR A 42 -4.67 9.99 10.40
C THR A 42 -4.61 11.20 9.46
N LEU A 43 -4.70 11.01 8.14
CA LEU A 43 -4.69 12.10 7.17
C LEU A 43 -6.02 12.88 7.18
N ARG A 44 -7.16 12.21 7.41
CA ARG A 44 -8.47 12.86 7.52
C ARG A 44 -8.54 13.86 8.67
N THR A 45 -7.86 13.61 9.79
CA THR A 45 -7.84 14.57 10.93
C THR A 45 -7.19 15.91 10.56
N ARG A 46 -6.41 15.95 9.48
CA ARG A 46 -5.79 17.17 8.92
C ARG A 46 -6.75 17.98 8.04
N ARG A 47 -8.00 17.54 7.89
CA ARG A 47 -9.08 18.23 7.17
C ARG A 47 -8.74 18.61 5.72
N PRO A 48 -8.33 17.64 4.87
CA PRO A 48 -8.24 17.90 3.43
C PRO A 48 -9.63 18.18 2.83
N ALA A 49 -9.68 18.88 1.71
CA ALA A 49 -10.94 19.11 0.96
C ALA A 49 -11.49 17.81 0.35
N SER A 50 -10.59 16.92 -0.09
CA SER A 50 -10.93 15.53 -0.40
C SER A 50 -9.73 14.62 -0.14
N LEU A 51 -9.99 13.35 0.14
CA LEU A 51 -8.96 12.32 0.27
C LEU A 51 -9.41 11.08 -0.51
N GLN A 52 -8.73 10.82 -1.62
CA GLN A 52 -9.00 9.68 -2.51
C GLN A 52 -7.80 8.72 -2.53
N VAL A 53 -8.04 7.47 -2.94
CA VAL A 53 -7.02 6.43 -3.05
C VAL A 53 -6.86 6.01 -4.51
N CYS A 54 -5.61 5.98 -4.98
CA CYS A 54 -5.18 5.34 -6.20
C CYS A 54 -4.25 4.18 -5.83
N VAL A 55 -4.53 2.99 -6.35
CA VAL A 55 -3.69 1.81 -6.13
C VAL A 55 -3.30 1.18 -7.44
N LEU A 56 -2.03 0.81 -7.59
CA LEU A 56 -1.57 0.06 -8.76
C LEU A 56 -2.02 -1.40 -8.70
N PHE A 57 -1.85 -2.08 -7.57
CA PHE A 57 -2.20 -3.48 -7.37
C PHE A 57 -3.17 -3.71 -6.21
N ASP A 58 -4.25 -4.43 -6.44
CA ASP A 58 -5.26 -4.72 -5.42
C ASP A 58 -5.45 -6.23 -5.21
N ARG A 59 -5.50 -6.67 -3.95
CA ARG A 59 -5.81 -8.05 -3.54
C ARG A 59 -7.12 -8.06 -2.73
N PRO A 60 -8.29 -7.90 -3.37
CA PRO A 60 -9.56 -7.77 -2.65
C PRO A 60 -9.91 -9.03 -1.84
N TYR A 61 -9.44 -10.21 -2.23
CA TYR A 61 -9.66 -11.47 -1.53
C TYR A 61 -8.91 -11.57 -0.18
N ARG A 62 -7.94 -10.68 0.09
CA ARG A 62 -7.25 -10.58 1.40
C ARG A 62 -7.75 -9.41 2.26
N ARG A 63 -8.73 -8.66 1.76
CA ARG A 63 -9.20 -7.41 2.35
C ARG A 63 -9.82 -7.64 3.73
N LEU A 64 -9.39 -6.86 4.72
CA LEU A 64 -10.01 -6.83 6.06
C LEU A 64 -10.73 -5.51 6.33
N MET A 65 -10.31 -4.42 5.69
CA MET A 65 -10.85 -3.07 5.89
C MET A 65 -11.62 -2.61 4.65
N ASP A 66 -12.79 -2.00 4.80
CA ASP A 66 -13.46 -1.36 3.66
C ASP A 66 -12.74 -0.03 3.31
N ILE A 67 -12.16 0.04 2.11
CA ILE A 67 -11.39 1.20 1.63
C ILE A 67 -11.90 1.57 0.24
N PRO A 68 -12.63 2.69 0.11
CA PRO A 68 -13.08 3.18 -1.20
C PRO A 68 -11.88 3.53 -2.08
N LEU A 69 -11.77 2.87 -3.24
CA LEU A 69 -10.74 3.12 -4.25
C LEU A 69 -11.32 4.01 -5.35
N ALA A 70 -10.76 5.20 -5.54
CA ALA A 70 -11.14 6.07 -6.65
C ALA A 70 -10.50 5.62 -7.97
N TYR A 71 -9.29 5.05 -7.88
CA TYR A 71 -8.54 4.52 -9.01
C TYR A 71 -7.94 3.17 -8.63
N ARG A 72 -8.20 2.17 -9.45
CA ARG A 72 -7.71 0.80 -9.29
C ARG A 72 -7.00 0.39 -10.58
N GLY A 73 -5.73 -0.01 -10.47
CA GLY A 73 -4.95 -0.52 -11.59
C GLY A 73 -5.33 -1.96 -11.90
N PHE A 74 -4.60 -2.92 -11.31
CA PHE A 74 -4.72 -4.34 -11.61
C PHE A 74 -5.06 -5.15 -10.35
N GLU A 75 -5.83 -6.21 -10.54
CA GLU A 75 -6.00 -7.25 -9.53
C GLU A 75 -4.85 -8.25 -9.62
N LEU A 76 -4.17 -8.52 -8.51
CA LEU A 76 -3.11 -9.52 -8.47
C LEU A 76 -3.66 -10.90 -8.10
N PRO A 77 -3.10 -11.99 -8.67
CA PRO A 77 -3.37 -13.34 -8.19
C PRO A 77 -2.78 -13.56 -6.79
N ASP A 78 -3.19 -14.65 -6.14
CA ASP A 78 -2.64 -15.10 -4.86
C ASP A 78 -1.22 -15.65 -5.00
N SER A 79 -0.28 -14.77 -5.30
CA SER A 79 1.11 -15.06 -5.57
C SER A 79 2.00 -13.94 -5.03
N PHE A 80 3.19 -14.32 -4.60
CA PHE A 80 4.20 -13.35 -4.19
C PHE A 80 4.81 -12.70 -5.44
N VAL A 81 4.69 -11.39 -5.58
CA VAL A 81 5.17 -10.64 -6.74
C VAL A 81 6.21 -9.60 -6.34
N VAL A 82 7.13 -9.32 -7.25
CA VAL A 82 8.21 -8.35 -7.09
C VAL A 82 8.35 -7.50 -8.36
N GLY A 83 9.09 -6.39 -8.27
CA GLY A 83 9.30 -5.47 -9.38
C GLY A 83 8.39 -4.26 -9.34
N TYR A 84 8.74 -3.24 -10.12
CA TYR A 84 8.02 -1.97 -10.18
C TYR A 84 7.78 -1.33 -8.79
N GLY A 85 8.82 -1.33 -7.96
CA GLY A 85 8.78 -0.84 -6.58
C GLY A 85 8.52 -1.92 -5.53
N LEU A 86 7.87 -3.04 -5.87
CA LEU A 86 7.65 -4.17 -4.97
C LEU A 86 8.94 -4.95 -4.72
N ASP A 87 9.16 -5.42 -3.49
CA ASP A 87 10.41 -6.05 -3.09
C ASP A 87 10.27 -7.40 -2.40
N ALA A 88 11.40 -8.11 -2.37
CA ALA A 88 11.70 -9.17 -1.42
C ALA A 88 13.06 -8.86 -0.80
N ASP A 89 13.12 -8.72 0.52
CA ASP A 89 14.31 -8.37 1.29
C ASP A 89 15.07 -7.15 0.75
N GLY A 90 14.34 -6.15 0.24
CA GLY A 90 14.91 -4.94 -0.35
C GLY A 90 15.38 -5.07 -1.80
N PHE A 91 15.34 -6.26 -2.40
CA PHE A 91 15.73 -6.50 -3.79
C PHE A 91 14.55 -6.37 -4.77
N TYR A 92 14.86 -6.40 -6.07
CA TYR A 92 13.92 -6.47 -7.21
C TYR A 92 13.08 -5.22 -7.50
N ARG A 93 13.05 -4.20 -6.63
CA ARG A 93 12.28 -2.95 -6.83
C ARG A 93 12.49 -2.29 -8.19
N ASN A 94 13.71 -2.40 -8.73
CA ASN A 94 14.15 -1.73 -9.94
C ASN A 94 13.75 -2.45 -11.24
N LEU A 95 13.11 -3.62 -11.17
CA LEU A 95 12.64 -4.31 -12.38
C LEU A 95 11.54 -3.47 -13.05
N PRO A 96 11.60 -3.27 -14.39
CA PRO A 96 10.64 -2.45 -15.12
C PRO A 96 9.32 -3.20 -15.41
N PHE A 97 9.13 -4.37 -14.80
CA PHE A 97 7.96 -5.22 -14.91
C PHE A 97 7.65 -5.84 -13.55
N VAL A 98 6.43 -6.36 -13.41
CA VAL A 98 6.04 -7.16 -12.25
C VAL A 98 6.13 -8.64 -12.60
N GLY A 99 6.77 -9.41 -11.72
CA GLY A 99 6.96 -10.85 -11.89
C GLY A 99 6.62 -11.62 -10.62
N VAL A 100 6.23 -12.88 -10.78
CA VAL A 100 6.04 -13.81 -9.65
C VAL A 100 7.39 -14.31 -9.17
N LEU A 101 7.66 -14.19 -7.87
CA LEU A 101 8.88 -14.70 -7.27
C LEU A 101 8.78 -16.23 -7.10
N LYS A 102 9.80 -16.97 -7.54
CA LYS A 102 9.83 -18.43 -7.40
C LYS A 102 9.95 -18.83 -5.92
N SER A 103 9.14 -19.80 -5.49
CA SER A 103 9.06 -20.25 -4.08
C SER A 103 10.40 -20.64 -3.47
N ALA A 104 11.30 -21.26 -4.24
CA ALA A 104 12.64 -21.64 -3.80
C ALA A 104 13.53 -20.46 -3.34
N ILE A 105 13.16 -19.23 -3.66
CA ILE A 105 13.84 -17.99 -3.24
C ILE A 105 13.18 -17.40 -1.99
N HIS A 106 11.88 -17.68 -1.76
CA HIS A 106 11.08 -17.11 -0.68
C HIS A 106 11.13 -17.92 0.64
N GLU A 107 11.49 -19.21 0.58
CA GLU A 107 11.51 -20.11 1.76
C GLU A 107 12.84 -20.11 2.54
N ARG A 108 13.64 -19.04 2.49
CA ARG A 108 14.84 -18.88 3.32
C ARG A 108 14.59 -18.09 4.59
#